data_AF-A0A8S1BNQ4-F1
#
_entry.id   AF-A0A8S1BNQ4-F1
#
_cell.length_a   1.000
_cell.length_b   1.000
_cell.length_c   1.000
_cell.angle_alpha   90.00
_cell.angle_beta   90.00
_cell.angle_gamma   90.00
#
_symmetry.space_group_name_H-M   'P 1'
#
loop_
_entity.id
_entity.type
_entity.pdbx_description
1 polymer ?
#
loop_
_entity_poly.entity_id
_entity_poly.type
_entity_poly.pdbx_seq_one_letter_code
_entity_poly.pdbx_strand_id
1 'polypeptide(L)'
;MDSKCMLRGPNDPQISEAEAQEWAAGGAESELQRYEVLTDEEIVRAAMCEDDEEDEDNSVEILKITKVGNSEAVGALNTVLKWAEDNEFDSHEVMFLRRLRDRAFEMKCENYKQKSITDFFKKN
;
A
#
# COMPACT_ATOMS: atom_id res chain seq x y z
N MET A 1 6.69 -22.89 -44.11
CA MET A 1 6.73 -22.59 -42.67
C MET A 1 5.91 -21.34 -42.49
N ASP A 2 4.61 -21.54 -42.29
CA ASP A 2 3.65 -20.44 -42.18
C ASP A 2 3.75 -19.85 -40.78
N SER A 3 4.47 -18.73 -40.69
CA SER A 3 4.53 -17.92 -39.47
C SER A 3 3.15 -17.32 -39.25
N LYS A 4 2.34 -18.05 -38.48
CA LYS A 4 1.02 -17.65 -38.00
C LYS A 4 1.20 -16.38 -37.15
N CYS A 5 0.94 -15.22 -37.76
CA CYS A 5 0.87 -13.95 -37.06
C CYS A 5 -0.11 -14.12 -35.89
N MET A 6 0.33 -13.83 -34.67
CA MET A 6 -0.54 -13.77 -33.50
C MET A 6 -1.65 -12.76 -33.81
N LEU A 7 -2.88 -13.24 -33.98
CA LEU A 7 -4.03 -12.39 -34.20
C LEU A 7 -4.27 -11.61 -32.90
N ARG A 8 -4.07 -10.30 -32.99
CA ARG A 8 -4.42 -9.28 -31.99
C ARG A 8 -5.85 -9.50 -31.50
N GLY A 9 -6.07 -9.43 -30.19
CA GLY A 9 -7.39 -9.64 -29.60
C GLY A 9 -8.34 -8.50 -29.96
N PRO A 10 -9.66 -8.74 -30.07
CA PRO A 10 -10.64 -7.72 -30.45
C PRO A 10 -10.79 -6.55 -29.46
N ASN A 11 -10.09 -6.59 -28.31
CA ASN A 11 -10.14 -5.57 -27.26
C ASN A 11 -8.77 -4.92 -26.94
N ASP A 12 -7.75 -5.17 -27.76
CA ASP A 12 -6.45 -4.52 -27.52
C ASP A 12 -6.57 -3.01 -27.81
N PRO A 13 -6.09 -2.12 -26.93
CA PRO A 13 -6.09 -0.68 -27.17
C PRO A 13 -5.47 -0.40 -28.54
N GLN A 14 -6.26 0.18 -29.44
CA GLN A 14 -5.81 0.55 -30.77
C GLN A 14 -5.13 1.91 -30.66
N ILE A 15 -3.79 1.89 -30.55
CA ILE A 15 -2.99 3.06 -30.85
C ILE A 15 -3.28 3.47 -32.30
N SER A 16 -3.63 4.74 -32.51
CA SER A 16 -3.85 5.27 -33.87
C SER A 16 -2.53 5.30 -34.63
N GLU A 17 -2.55 5.15 -35.95
CA GLU A 17 -1.34 5.27 -36.77
C GLU A 17 -0.68 6.66 -36.61
N ALA A 18 -1.51 7.70 -36.41
CA ALA A 18 -1.04 9.06 -36.14
C ALA A 18 -0.35 9.16 -34.77
N GLU A 19 -0.91 8.52 -33.75
CA GLU A 19 -0.32 8.45 -32.42
C GLU A 19 1.00 7.68 -32.48
N ALA A 20 1.03 6.52 -33.12
CA ALA A 20 2.25 5.73 -33.31
C ALA A 20 3.35 6.51 -34.06
N GLN A 21 3.00 7.31 -35.07
CA GLN A 21 3.93 8.21 -35.76
C GLN A 21 4.42 9.34 -34.85
N GLU A 22 3.56 9.89 -34.00
CA GLU A 22 3.92 10.91 -33.02
C GLU A 22 4.93 10.37 -31.97
N TRP A 23 4.69 9.17 -31.44
CA TRP A 23 5.67 8.47 -30.58
C TRP A 23 6.99 8.22 -31.31
N ALA A 24 6.94 7.81 -32.58
CA ALA A 24 8.13 7.56 -33.40
C ALA A 24 8.91 8.83 -33.76
N ALA A 25 8.22 9.97 -33.87
CA ALA A 25 8.80 11.27 -34.19
C ALA A 25 9.24 12.08 -32.97
N GLY A 26 9.16 11.51 -31.75
CA GLY A 26 9.61 12.18 -30.51
C GLY A 26 8.58 13.14 -29.91
N GLY A 27 7.29 12.96 -30.19
CA GLY A 27 6.19 13.90 -29.90
C GLY A 27 5.95 14.32 -28.45
N ALA A 28 6.76 13.89 -27.48
CA ALA A 28 6.68 14.34 -26.08
C ALA A 28 7.81 15.30 -25.66
N GLU A 29 8.71 15.66 -26.58
CA GLU A 29 9.90 16.47 -26.24
C GLU A 29 9.57 17.85 -25.65
N SER A 30 8.43 18.44 -26.06
CA SER A 30 7.96 19.73 -25.51
C SER A 30 7.42 19.64 -24.07
N GLU A 31 6.93 18.47 -23.65
CA GLU A 31 6.50 18.20 -22.28
C GLU A 31 7.68 17.84 -21.38
N LEU A 32 8.67 17.13 -21.94
CA LEU A 32 9.92 16.77 -21.26
C LEU A 32 10.77 17.99 -20.89
N GLN A 33 10.67 19.09 -21.63
CA GLN A 33 11.40 20.33 -21.35
C GLN A 33 11.02 21.00 -20.02
N ARG A 34 9.90 20.56 -19.40
CA ARG A 34 9.44 21.02 -18.08
C ARG A 34 10.02 20.19 -16.93
N TYR A 35 10.62 19.04 -17.24
CA TYR A 35 11.19 18.15 -16.24
C TYR A 35 12.71 18.26 -16.26
N GLU A 36 13.31 18.25 -15.07
CA GLU A 36 14.75 18.17 -14.91
C GLU A 36 15.20 16.72 -15.12
N VAL A 37 16.11 16.50 -16.07
CA VAL A 37 16.70 15.17 -16.32
C VAL A 37 17.84 14.98 -15.32
N LEU A 38 17.62 14.10 -14.34
CA LEU A 38 18.62 13.77 -13.34
C LEU A 38 19.72 12.88 -13.92
N THR A 39 20.95 13.11 -13.47
CA THR A 39 22.09 12.23 -13.74
C THR A 39 22.01 10.96 -12.89
N ASP A 40 22.68 9.89 -13.33
CA ASP A 40 22.70 8.60 -12.62
C ASP A 40 23.10 8.75 -11.14
N GLU A 41 24.06 9.64 -10.85
CA GLU A 41 24.49 9.92 -9.48
C GLU A 41 23.41 10.63 -8.64
N GLU A 42 22.63 11.52 -9.25
CA GLU A 42 21.50 12.22 -8.60
C GLU A 42 20.34 11.26 -8.34
N ILE A 43 20.07 10.34 -9.26
CA ILE A 43 19.08 9.28 -9.09
C ILE A 43 19.47 8.37 -7.93
N VAL A 44 20.73 7.93 -7.87
CA VAL A 44 21.22 7.09 -6.77
C VAL A 44 21.17 7.85 -5.45
N ARG A 45 21.52 9.14 -5.41
CA ARG A 45 21.40 9.96 -4.19
C ARG A 45 19.95 10.12 -3.74
N ALA A 46 19.03 10.43 -4.64
CA ALA A 46 17.60 10.54 -4.31
C ALA A 46 16.99 9.20 -3.87
N ALA A 47 17.46 8.08 -4.44
CA ALA A 47 17.02 6.75 -4.02
C ALA A 47 17.60 6.31 -2.67
N MET A 48 18.75 6.85 -2.27
CA MET A 48 19.46 6.51 -1.03
C MET A 48 19.17 7.49 0.12
N CYS A 49 18.71 8.71 -0.17
CA CYS A 49 18.21 9.65 0.82
C CYS A 49 16.78 9.22 1.19
N GLU A 50 16.65 8.26 2.11
CA GLU A 50 15.48 8.27 2.98
C GLU A 50 15.44 9.64 3.67
N ASP A 51 14.24 10.20 3.78
CA ASP A 51 13.88 11.50 4.32
C ASP A 51 14.34 11.63 5.80
N ASP A 52 15.64 11.82 6.00
CA ASP A 52 16.31 12.01 7.28
C ASP A 52 16.95 13.40 7.23
N GLU A 53 16.15 14.46 7.31
CA GLU A 53 16.61 15.69 7.97
C GLU A 53 15.46 16.36 8.73
N GLU A 54 15.64 16.25 10.06
CA GLU A 54 15.22 17.16 11.12
C GLU A 54 13.72 17.19 11.47
N ASP A 55 13.37 16.32 12.44
CA ASP A 55 12.45 16.64 13.54
C ASP A 55 12.90 17.96 14.21
N GLU A 56 12.73 19.09 13.51
CA GLU A 56 12.71 20.40 14.13
C GLU A 56 11.53 20.39 15.11
N ASP A 57 11.85 20.72 16.36
CA ASP A 57 11.00 20.92 17.52
C ASP A 57 9.75 21.74 17.21
N ASN A 58 8.81 21.15 16.49
CA ASN A 58 7.41 21.48 16.61
C ASN A 58 6.92 20.52 17.67
N SER A 59 6.60 21.08 18.83
CA SER A 59 5.94 20.39 19.93
C SER A 59 4.54 19.94 19.46
N VAL A 60 4.49 18.98 18.53
CA VAL A 60 3.34 18.15 18.27
C VAL A 60 3.21 17.40 19.57
N GLU A 61 2.25 17.85 20.38
CA GLU A 61 1.75 17.15 21.53
C GLU A 61 1.70 15.67 21.15
N ILE A 62 2.69 14.89 21.61
CA ILE A 62 2.79 13.47 21.30
C ILE A 62 1.51 12.94 21.90
N LEU A 63 0.48 12.78 21.05
CA LEU A 63 -0.80 12.23 21.42
C LEU A 63 -0.43 10.99 22.18
N LYS A 64 -0.67 10.99 23.50
CA LYS A 64 -0.31 9.88 24.37
C LYS A 64 -0.83 8.64 23.67
N ILE A 65 0.07 7.86 23.08
CA ILE A 65 -0.32 6.64 22.38
C ILE A 65 -0.66 5.67 23.49
N THR A 66 -1.87 5.80 24.01
CA THR A 66 -2.45 4.83 24.93
C THR A 66 -2.44 3.52 24.18
N LYS A 67 -1.62 2.57 24.65
CA LYS A 67 -1.59 1.22 24.13
C LYS A 67 -2.96 0.59 24.39
N VAL A 68 -3.79 0.60 23.36
CA VAL A 68 -5.07 -0.09 23.35
C VAL A 68 -4.80 -1.59 23.42
N GLY A 69 -5.47 -2.30 24.33
CA GLY A 69 -5.31 -3.74 24.45
C GLY A 69 -5.83 -4.45 23.20
N ASN A 70 -5.25 -5.61 22.83
CA ASN A 70 -5.69 -6.34 21.62
C ASN A 70 -7.21 -6.67 21.62
N SER A 71 -7.78 -7.00 22.78
CA SER A 71 -9.22 -7.27 22.88
C SER A 71 -10.08 -6.02 22.75
N GLU A 72 -9.58 -4.88 23.22
CA GLU A 72 -10.24 -3.58 23.12
C GLU A 72 -10.21 -3.08 21.67
N ALA A 73 -9.06 -3.23 20.99
CA ALA A 73 -8.91 -2.90 19.58
C ALA A 73 -9.88 -3.71 18.70
N VAL A 74 -10.00 -5.02 18.92
CA VAL A 74 -10.97 -5.88 18.20
C VAL A 74 -12.41 -5.43 18.47
N GLY A 75 -12.75 -5.08 19.71
CA GLY A 75 -14.08 -4.59 20.09
C GLY A 75 -14.43 -3.25 19.42
N ALA A 76 -13.50 -2.31 19.43
CA ALA A 76 -13.65 -1.01 18.77
C ALA A 76 -13.83 -1.18 17.26
N LEU A 77 -12.99 -1.99 16.61
CA LEU A 77 -13.07 -2.24 15.16
C LEU A 77 -14.37 -2.93 14.76
N ASN A 78 -14.88 -3.87 15.55
CA ASN A 78 -16.20 -4.47 15.31
C ASN A 78 -17.34 -3.44 15.36
N THR A 79 -17.24 -2.49 16.30
CA THR A 79 -18.25 -1.43 16.46
C THR A 79 -18.22 -0.46 15.29
N VAL A 80 -17.02 -0.01 14.90
CA VAL A 80 -16.82 0.89 13.75
C VAL A 80 -17.26 0.21 12.46
N LEU A 81 -16.96 -1.08 12.29
CA LEU A 81 -17.37 -1.83 11.11
C LEU A 81 -18.89 -1.90 10.96
N LYS A 82 -19.60 -2.19 12.06
CA LYS A 82 -21.06 -2.20 12.06
C LYS A 82 -21.64 -0.82 11.73
N TRP A 83 -21.07 0.22 12.33
CA TRP A 83 -21.48 1.59 12.05
C TRP A 83 -21.23 1.97 10.57
N ALA A 84 -20.09 1.59 9.99
CA ALA A 84 -19.77 1.84 8.60
C ALA A 84 -20.72 1.10 7.62
N GLU A 85 -21.08 -0.15 7.95
CA GLU A 85 -22.07 -0.92 7.19
C GLU A 85 -23.48 -0.29 7.25
N ASP A 86 -23.89 0.21 8.42
CA ASP A 86 -25.19 0.87 8.61
C ASP A 86 -25.27 2.26 7.94
N ASN A 87 -24.14 2.92 7.70
CA ASN A 87 -24.06 4.25 7.07
C ASN A 87 -23.62 4.21 5.60
N GLU A 88 -23.60 3.03 4.98
CA GLU A 88 -23.30 2.85 3.54
C GLU A 88 -21.95 3.44 3.11
N PHE A 89 -20.92 3.27 3.93
CA PHE A 89 -19.54 3.67 3.61
C PHE A 89 -19.03 3.00 2.34
N ASP A 90 -18.01 3.59 1.71
CA ASP A 90 -17.47 3.02 0.49
C ASP A 90 -16.94 1.59 0.74
N SER A 91 -17.11 0.74 -0.27
CA SER A 91 -16.71 -0.66 -0.18
C SER A 91 -15.23 -0.85 0.15
N HIS A 92 -14.35 0.04 -0.32
CA HIS A 92 -12.92 0.00 -0.01
C HIS A 92 -12.66 0.35 1.46
N GLU A 93 -13.40 1.29 2.03
CA GLU A 93 -13.30 1.66 3.45
C GLU A 93 -13.75 0.50 4.35
N VAL A 94 -14.87 -0.13 4.02
CA VAL A 94 -15.36 -1.32 4.75
C VAL A 94 -14.36 -2.48 4.65
N MET A 95 -13.78 -2.73 3.46
CA MET A 95 -12.74 -3.74 3.28
C MET A 95 -11.50 -3.46 4.12
N PHE A 96 -11.08 -2.20 4.18
CA PHE A 96 -9.95 -1.78 5.00
C PHE A 96 -10.20 -2.04 6.49
N LEU A 97 -11.38 -1.68 6.99
CA LEU A 97 -11.78 -1.96 8.38
C LEU A 97 -11.80 -3.45 8.71
N ARG A 98 -12.29 -4.31 7.78
CA ARG A 98 -12.23 -5.77 7.95
C ARG A 98 -10.80 -6.26 8.10
N ARG A 99 -9.90 -5.78 7.24
CA ARG A 99 -8.47 -6.18 7.28
C ARG A 99 -7.80 -5.74 8.57
N LEU A 100 -8.10 -4.54 9.08
CA LEU A 100 -7.58 -4.07 10.37
C LEU A 100 -8.08 -4.94 11.54
N ARG A 101 -9.37 -5.29 11.55
CA ARG A 101 -9.95 -6.18 12.57
C ARG A 101 -9.26 -7.54 12.57
N ASP A 102 -9.07 -8.13 11.39
CA ASP A 102 -8.47 -9.45 11.25
C ASP A 102 -7.01 -9.44 11.73
N ARG A 103 -6.27 -8.37 11.42
CA ARG A 103 -4.89 -8.18 11.92
C ARG A 103 -4.84 -8.01 13.44
N ALA A 104 -5.77 -7.26 14.03
CA ALA A 104 -5.86 -7.13 15.49
C ALA A 104 -6.19 -8.48 16.16
N PHE A 105 -7.02 -9.31 15.52
CA PHE A 105 -7.33 -10.66 15.98
C PHE A 105 -6.14 -11.61 15.85
N GLU A 106 -5.40 -11.56 14.74
CA GLU A 106 -4.18 -12.35 14.55
C GLU A 106 -3.13 -11.99 15.60
N MET A 107 -2.91 -10.71 15.84
CA MET A 107 -1.98 -10.22 16.87
C MET A 107 -2.40 -10.66 18.28
N LYS A 108 -3.72 -10.75 18.54
CA LYS A 108 -4.24 -11.38 19.76
C LYS A 108 -3.84 -12.86 19.82
N CYS A 109 -4.07 -13.63 18.76
CA CYS A 109 -3.80 -15.07 18.69
C CYS A 109 -2.31 -15.42 18.73
N GLU A 110 -1.42 -14.63 18.14
CA GLU A 110 0.02 -14.83 18.21
C GLU A 110 0.56 -14.81 19.64
N ASN A 111 -0.03 -13.98 20.51
CA ASN A 111 0.30 -13.99 21.93
C ASN A 111 -0.14 -15.28 22.66
N TYR A 112 -1.09 -16.04 22.09
CA TYR A 112 -1.56 -17.32 22.62
C TYR A 112 -0.95 -18.54 21.92
N LYS A 113 -0.11 -18.36 20.88
CA LYS A 113 0.56 -19.48 20.22
C LYS A 113 1.60 -20.08 21.17
N GLN A 114 1.53 -21.39 21.37
CA GLN A 114 2.51 -22.12 22.16
C GLN A 114 3.88 -22.08 21.44
N LYS A 115 4.87 -21.44 22.07
CA LYS A 115 6.20 -21.23 21.46
C LYS A 115 7.03 -22.52 21.42
N SER A 116 6.85 -23.41 22.40
CA SER A 116 7.52 -24.70 22.48
C SER A 116 6.61 -25.77 23.06
N ILE A 117 6.73 -27.01 22.56
CA ILE A 117 6.04 -28.19 23.13
C ILE A 117 6.36 -28.38 24.63
N THR A 118 7.55 -27.96 25.05
CA THR A 118 8.01 -28.08 26.45
C THR A 118 7.28 -27.14 27.40
N ASP A 119 6.67 -26.05 26.92
CA ASP A 119 5.94 -25.11 27.77
C ASP A 119 4.62 -25.69 28.30
N PHE A 120 4.02 -26.65 27.58
CA PHE A 120 2.83 -27.38 28.02
C PHE A 120 3.08 -28.22 29.27
N PHE A 121 4.24 -28.86 29.36
CA PHE A 121 4.61 -29.76 30.46
C PHE A 121 5.10 -29.03 31.72
N LYS A 122 5.32 -27.71 31.66
CA LYS A 122 5.82 -26.91 32.80
C LYS A 122 4.71 -26.36 33.69
N LYS A 123 3.45 -26.44 33.27
CA LYS A 123 2.31 -25.91 34.01
C LYS A 123 1.79 -26.95 34.99
N ASN A 124 2.45 -27.05 36.16
CA ASN A 124 1.95 -27.74 37.36
C ASN A 124 1.29 -26.73 38.30
#